data_AF-A0A8C0P6P6-F1
#
_entry.id   AF-A0A8C0P6P6-F1
#
_cell.length_a   1.000
_cell.length_b   1.000
_cell.length_c   1.000
_cell.angle_alpha   90.00
_cell.angle_beta   90.00
_cell.angle_gamma   90.00
#
_symmetry.space_group_name_H-M   'P 1'
#
loop_
_entity.id
_entity.type
_entity.pdbx_description
1 polymer ?
#
loop_
_entity_poly.entity_id
_entity_poly.type
_entity_poly.pdbx_seq_one_letter_code
_entity_poly.pdbx_strand_id
1 'polypeptide(L)'
;MLGWSRVTLVLAAAAVTCASAQQAPPWTENCRKSTYPPSGPTYRGSVPWYTINLDLPPYKRWHELMADKAPALKIIVNSLKDLVTAFVPSGKIMQIVDQKLPGLLGNFPGPFEEEMKGIAAVTGIPLGVIEWILGKKDAMWIGFITRLVLENGTSYEEAKNTLIKTKILAPAYFILGGNKSGEGCVITRDRKQSLDVYELNPKQDRWYVVQTNYDRWKNPLFLDDRRTPAKMCLNQTTQENISFATMYDVLSTKPVLNKLTVFTTLMDVTKGQYETYLRDCPDPCIGW
;
A
#
# COMPACT_ATOMS: atom_id res chain seq x y z
N MET A 1 12.54 80.70 26.18
CA MET A 1 11.37 80.67 25.26
C MET A 1 11.69 79.70 24.14
N LEU A 2 10.79 78.72 23.92
CA LEU A 2 10.66 77.83 22.74
C LEU A 2 11.88 76.96 22.38
N GLY A 3 11.82 75.65 22.19
CA GLY A 3 10.71 74.69 22.19
C GLY A 3 11.31 73.33 21.79
N TRP A 4 11.03 72.29 22.56
CA TRP A 4 11.39 70.91 22.19
C TRP A 4 10.42 70.43 21.11
N SER A 5 10.90 70.36 19.87
CA SER A 5 10.14 69.80 18.76
C SER A 5 10.26 68.28 18.77
N ARG A 6 9.12 67.63 19.02
CA ARG A 6 8.94 66.18 18.96
C ARG A 6 9.05 65.73 17.51
N VAL A 7 10.10 64.97 17.18
CA VAL A 7 10.19 64.23 15.92
C VAL A 7 9.29 63.01 16.07
N THR A 8 8.06 63.10 15.55
CA THR A 8 7.13 61.98 15.43
C THR A 8 7.61 61.07 14.30
N LEU A 9 8.19 59.93 14.66
CA LEU A 9 8.56 58.87 13.71
C LEU A 9 7.28 58.17 13.25
N VAL A 10 6.78 58.52 12.06
CA VAL A 10 5.65 57.81 11.44
C VAL A 10 6.20 56.55 10.76
N LEU A 11 6.12 55.42 11.45
CA LEU A 11 6.34 54.10 10.86
C LEU A 11 5.09 53.71 10.05
N ALA A 12 5.13 53.92 8.74
CA ALA A 12 4.18 53.34 7.81
C ALA A 12 4.47 51.84 7.66
N ALA A 13 3.86 51.01 8.50
CA ALA A 13 3.82 49.57 8.30
C ALA A 13 2.82 49.27 7.17
N ALA A 14 3.33 49.12 5.95
CA ALA A 14 2.57 48.51 4.87
C ALA A 14 2.41 47.02 5.17
N ALA A 15 1.35 46.67 5.90
CA ALA A 15 0.89 45.29 6.02
C ALA A 15 0.32 44.89 4.65
N VAL A 16 1.14 44.24 3.82
CA VAL A 16 0.64 43.45 2.69
C VAL A 16 -0.06 42.24 3.30
N THR A 17 -1.34 42.38 3.59
CA THR A 17 -2.24 41.28 3.91
C THR A 17 -2.57 40.52 2.63
N CYS A 18 -1.59 39.80 2.09
CA CYS A 18 -1.89 38.61 1.30
C CYS A 18 -2.35 37.52 2.27
N ALA A 19 -3.56 37.68 2.80
CA ALA A 19 -4.30 36.60 3.43
C ALA A 19 -4.89 35.70 2.34
N SER A 20 -4.02 35.11 1.50
CA SER A 20 -4.33 33.78 0.98
C SER A 20 -4.23 32.87 2.19
N ALA A 21 -5.37 32.38 2.69
CA ALA A 21 -5.41 31.35 3.70
C ALA A 21 -4.40 30.27 3.30
N GLN A 22 -3.26 30.26 3.99
CA GLN A 22 -2.21 29.29 3.73
C GLN A 22 -2.84 27.94 4.01
N GLN A 23 -2.98 27.16 2.94
CA GLN A 23 -3.37 25.77 2.93
C GLN A 23 -2.31 24.99 3.72
N ALA A 24 -2.36 25.08 5.04
CA ALA A 24 -1.43 24.44 5.93
C ALA A 24 -1.85 22.96 6.10
N PRO A 25 -0.93 22.00 5.95
CA PRO A 25 -1.23 20.61 6.24
C PRO A 25 -1.73 20.40 7.68
N PRO A 26 -2.49 19.33 7.93
CA PRO A 26 -2.85 18.27 6.98
C PRO A 26 -4.05 18.65 6.11
N TRP A 27 -3.92 18.50 4.79
CA TRP A 27 -5.03 18.68 3.83
C TRP A 27 -6.02 17.52 3.93
N THR A 28 -6.81 17.54 4.99
CA THR A 28 -7.90 16.59 5.25
C THR A 28 -9.23 17.15 4.73
N GLU A 29 -10.22 16.29 4.62
CA GLU A 29 -11.57 16.68 4.19
C GLU A 29 -12.66 15.92 4.94
N ASN A 30 -13.90 16.39 4.82
CA ASN A 30 -15.06 15.66 5.30
C ASN A 30 -15.26 14.37 4.50
N CYS A 31 -15.91 13.38 5.09
CA CYS A 31 -16.23 12.10 4.42
C CYS A 31 -16.91 12.36 3.08
N ARG A 32 -16.25 11.94 1.99
CA ARG A 32 -16.78 12.08 0.64
C ARG A 32 -18.01 11.20 0.47
N LYS A 33 -18.82 11.53 -0.53
CA LYS A 33 -20.01 10.78 -0.93
C LYS A 33 -20.08 10.74 -2.46
N SER A 34 -20.76 9.72 -3.00
CA SER A 34 -21.06 9.62 -4.43
C SER A 34 -19.82 9.62 -5.33
N THR A 35 -18.74 8.97 -4.87
CA THR A 35 -17.50 8.79 -5.63
C THR A 35 -17.46 7.50 -6.44
N TYR A 36 -18.51 6.67 -6.32
CA TYR A 36 -18.69 5.41 -7.04
C TYR A 36 -19.96 5.44 -7.91
N PRO A 37 -19.94 4.92 -9.16
CA PRO A 37 -18.78 4.32 -9.84
C PRO A 37 -17.66 5.36 -10.08
N PRO A 38 -16.38 4.94 -10.07
CA PRO A 38 -15.25 5.87 -10.08
C PRO A 38 -15.24 6.78 -11.30
N SER A 39 -15.10 8.08 -11.05
CA SER A 39 -14.99 9.12 -12.08
C SER A 39 -14.26 10.35 -11.54
N GLY A 40 -14.01 11.32 -12.43
CA GLY A 40 -13.40 12.59 -12.05
C GLY A 40 -11.90 12.49 -11.70
N PRO A 41 -11.33 13.52 -11.05
CA PRO A 41 -9.88 13.71 -10.97
C PRO A 41 -9.16 12.77 -10.00
N THR A 42 -9.90 11.99 -9.19
CA THR A 42 -9.32 10.97 -8.29
C THR A 42 -9.34 9.57 -8.89
N TYR A 43 -9.87 9.43 -10.10
CA TYR A 43 -9.95 8.19 -10.86
C TYR A 43 -9.01 8.27 -12.06
N ARG A 44 -7.90 7.54 -11.99
CA ARG A 44 -6.89 7.53 -13.06
C ARG A 44 -7.24 6.57 -14.19
N GLY A 45 -7.96 5.49 -13.90
CA GLY A 45 -8.36 4.50 -14.88
C GLY A 45 -8.64 3.11 -14.30
N SER A 46 -9.11 2.20 -15.15
CA SER A 46 -9.31 0.79 -14.79
C SER A 46 -7.98 0.03 -14.76
N VAL A 47 -7.96 -1.09 -14.04
CA VAL A 47 -6.83 -2.03 -14.05
C VAL A 47 -7.15 -3.18 -15.02
N PRO A 48 -6.25 -3.52 -15.96
CA PRO A 48 -6.46 -4.63 -16.88
C PRO A 48 -6.38 -5.98 -16.16
N TRP A 49 -7.18 -6.94 -16.62
CA TRP A 49 -7.17 -8.32 -16.14
C TRP A 49 -6.22 -9.20 -16.95
N TYR A 50 -5.54 -10.11 -16.27
CA TYR A 50 -4.72 -11.16 -16.86
C TYR A 50 -5.03 -12.50 -16.18
N THR A 51 -5.01 -13.58 -16.94
CA THR A 51 -5.14 -14.93 -16.40
C THR A 51 -3.77 -15.57 -16.27
N ILE A 52 -3.37 -15.90 -15.04
CA ILE A 52 -2.13 -16.64 -14.78
C ILE A 52 -2.47 -18.12 -14.67
N ASN A 53 -2.08 -18.91 -15.67
CA ASN A 53 -2.37 -20.34 -15.71
C ASN A 53 -1.36 -21.14 -14.84
N LEU A 54 -1.83 -21.67 -13.71
CA LEU A 54 -0.99 -22.45 -12.79
C LEU A 54 -0.62 -23.85 -13.31
N ASP A 55 -1.31 -24.37 -14.34
CA ASP A 55 -0.97 -25.63 -15.00
C ASP A 55 0.29 -25.51 -15.86
N LEU A 56 0.68 -24.29 -16.23
CA LEU A 56 1.95 -24.04 -16.89
C LEU A 56 3.12 -24.24 -15.92
N PRO A 57 4.28 -24.69 -16.42
CA PRO A 57 5.52 -24.67 -15.65
C PRO A 57 5.75 -23.27 -15.07
N PRO A 58 6.15 -23.13 -13.79
CA PRO A 58 6.35 -21.84 -13.14
C PRO A 58 7.08 -20.80 -14.00
N TYR A 59 8.16 -21.21 -14.66
CA TYR A 59 8.92 -20.38 -15.60
C TYR A 59 8.07 -19.65 -16.65
N LYS A 60 7.02 -20.29 -17.19
CA LYS A 60 6.21 -19.73 -18.28
C LYS A 60 5.02 -18.88 -17.83
N ARG A 61 4.63 -18.94 -16.55
CA ARG A 61 3.35 -18.40 -16.05
C ARG A 61 3.16 -16.90 -16.28
N TRP A 62 4.25 -16.13 -16.26
CA TRP A 62 4.22 -14.67 -16.36
C TRP A 62 4.59 -14.13 -17.75
N HIS A 63 4.83 -15.00 -18.74
CA HIS A 63 5.37 -14.57 -20.04
C HIS A 63 4.46 -13.59 -20.78
N GLU A 64 3.15 -13.87 -20.83
CA GLU A 64 2.17 -13.00 -21.49
C GLU A 64 2.13 -11.61 -20.85
N LEU A 65 1.95 -11.55 -19.52
CA LEU A 65 1.95 -10.28 -18.78
C LEU A 65 3.26 -9.51 -18.98
N MET A 66 4.40 -10.20 -18.97
CA MET A 66 5.70 -9.57 -19.14
C MET A 66 5.94 -9.09 -20.57
N ALA A 67 5.36 -9.72 -21.59
CA ALA A 67 5.41 -9.19 -22.95
C ALA A 67 4.77 -7.79 -23.02
N ASP A 68 3.63 -7.60 -22.35
CA ASP A 68 2.93 -6.31 -22.31
C ASP A 68 3.59 -5.29 -21.38
N LYS A 69 4.06 -5.71 -20.20
CA LYS A 69 4.50 -4.82 -19.12
C LYS A 69 6.02 -4.65 -19.03
N ALA A 70 6.81 -5.38 -19.82
CA ALA A 70 8.27 -5.25 -19.82
C ALA A 70 8.76 -3.79 -19.98
N PRO A 71 8.20 -2.95 -20.89
CA PRO A 71 8.64 -1.56 -21.01
C PRO A 71 8.46 -0.77 -19.70
N ALA A 72 7.30 -0.92 -19.04
CA ALA A 72 7.02 -0.24 -17.77
C ALA A 72 7.90 -0.78 -16.63
N LEU A 73 8.11 -2.09 -16.58
CA LEU A 73 8.97 -2.71 -15.57
C LEU A 73 10.44 -2.24 -15.70
N LYS A 74 10.93 -2.13 -16.94
CA LYS A 74 12.27 -1.58 -17.21
C LYS A 74 12.42 -0.14 -16.73
N ILE A 75 11.40 0.70 -16.92
CA ILE A 75 11.40 2.08 -16.41
C ILE A 75 11.54 2.09 -14.89
N ILE A 76 10.73 1.29 -14.18
CA ILE A 76 10.79 1.20 -12.71
C ILE A 76 12.17 0.75 -12.23
N VAL A 77 12.71 -0.30 -12.85
CA VAL A 77 14.05 -0.81 -12.52
C VAL A 77 15.12 0.24 -12.78
N ASN A 78 15.06 0.95 -13.90
CA ASN A 78 16.02 2.00 -14.22
C ASN A 78 15.93 3.16 -13.22
N SER A 79 14.72 3.62 -12.85
CA SER A 79 14.55 4.65 -11.83
C SER A 79 15.12 4.23 -10.47
N LEU A 80 14.99 2.96 -10.08
CA LEU A 80 15.63 2.42 -8.88
C LEU A 80 17.17 2.44 -9.00
N LYS A 81 17.72 2.02 -10.14
CA LYS A 81 19.17 2.06 -10.40
C LYS A 81 19.71 3.49 -10.35
N ASP A 82 18.99 4.43 -10.94
CA ASP A 82 19.35 5.85 -10.97
C ASP A 82 19.34 6.46 -9.57
N LEU A 83 18.31 6.15 -8.77
CA LEU A 83 18.23 6.57 -7.37
C LEU A 83 19.41 6.04 -6.55
N VAL A 84 19.71 4.74 -6.65
CA VAL A 84 20.86 4.15 -5.95
C VAL A 84 22.17 4.78 -6.40
N THR A 85 22.33 5.02 -7.70
CA THR A 85 23.54 5.64 -8.26
C THR A 85 23.71 7.08 -7.78
N ALA A 86 22.62 7.84 -7.64
CA ALA A 86 22.66 9.19 -7.10
C ALA A 86 23.16 9.23 -5.63
N PHE A 87 22.78 8.25 -4.81
CA PHE A 87 23.22 8.17 -3.41
C PHE A 87 24.56 7.44 -3.21
N VAL A 88 24.93 6.53 -4.11
CA VAL A 88 26.16 5.74 -4.05
C VAL A 88 26.84 5.73 -5.44
N PRO A 89 27.50 6.83 -5.84
CA PRO A 89 28.01 7.03 -7.20
C PRO A 89 29.18 6.12 -7.58
N SER A 90 29.74 5.38 -6.62
CA SER A 90 30.86 4.46 -6.87
C SER A 90 30.54 3.32 -7.84
N GLY A 91 29.26 3.07 -8.16
CA GLY A 91 28.80 1.98 -9.03
C GLY A 91 28.99 0.58 -8.44
N LYS A 92 29.70 0.44 -7.32
CA LYS A 92 30.03 -0.84 -6.67
C LYS A 92 28.78 -1.63 -6.26
N ILE A 93 27.72 -0.96 -5.80
CA ILE A 93 26.46 -1.62 -5.44
C ILE A 93 25.85 -2.29 -6.67
N MET A 94 25.79 -1.58 -7.80
CA MET A 94 25.21 -2.12 -9.02
C MET A 94 26.03 -3.30 -9.57
N GLN A 95 27.35 -3.23 -9.50
CA GLN A 95 28.21 -4.37 -9.85
C GLN A 95 27.94 -5.60 -8.97
N ILE A 96 27.74 -5.41 -7.66
CA ILE A 96 27.41 -6.51 -6.74
C ILE A 96 26.03 -7.09 -7.07
N VAL A 97 25.02 -6.24 -7.29
CA VAL A 97 23.64 -6.64 -7.64
C VAL A 97 23.62 -7.45 -8.94
N ASP A 98 24.27 -6.94 -9.97
CA ASP A 98 24.24 -7.56 -11.30
C ASP A 98 25.08 -8.86 -11.36
N GLN A 99 26.21 -8.95 -10.65
CA GLN A 99 27.17 -10.05 -10.81
C GLN A 99 27.24 -11.05 -9.64
N LYS A 100 27.12 -10.58 -8.40
CA LYS A 100 27.42 -11.41 -7.21
C LYS A 100 26.17 -11.85 -6.47
N LEU A 101 25.11 -11.05 -6.54
CA LEU A 101 23.92 -11.28 -5.74
C LEU A 101 23.17 -12.59 -6.06
N PRO A 102 23.08 -13.05 -7.33
CA PRO A 102 22.47 -14.34 -7.63
C PRO A 102 23.13 -15.51 -6.90
N GLY A 103 24.47 -15.51 -6.82
CA GLY A 103 25.20 -16.55 -6.07
C GLY A 103 25.17 -16.36 -4.56
N LEU A 104 24.98 -15.13 -4.07
CA LEU A 104 25.07 -14.78 -2.65
C LEU A 104 23.77 -15.03 -1.89
N LEU A 105 22.62 -14.95 -2.56
CA LEU A 105 21.32 -15.13 -1.91
C LEU A 105 20.92 -16.62 -1.82
N GLY A 106 21.47 -17.55 -2.62
CA GLY A 106 21.08 -18.97 -2.67
C GLY A 106 20.06 -19.24 -3.79
N ASN A 107 19.20 -20.26 -3.72
CA ASN A 107 18.03 -20.41 -4.60
C ASN A 107 16.74 -20.10 -3.82
N PHE A 108 15.79 -19.37 -4.39
CA PHE A 108 14.45 -19.25 -3.81
C PHE A 108 13.71 -20.59 -3.90
N PRO A 109 12.76 -20.87 -2.99
CA PRO A 109 11.94 -22.07 -3.13
C PRO A 109 11.09 -21.99 -4.40
N GLY A 110 10.82 -23.14 -5.01
CA GLY A 110 9.79 -23.25 -6.05
C GLY A 110 8.42 -22.90 -5.46
N PRO A 111 7.51 -22.27 -6.24
CA PRO A 111 7.63 -21.93 -7.66
C PRO A 111 8.34 -20.60 -7.95
N PHE A 112 8.68 -19.81 -6.91
CA PHE A 112 9.10 -18.42 -7.06
C PHE A 112 10.37 -18.23 -7.88
N GLU A 113 11.38 -19.07 -7.64
CA GLU A 113 12.67 -19.03 -8.37
C GLU A 113 12.49 -19.13 -9.88
N GLU A 114 11.72 -20.12 -10.34
CA GLU A 114 11.51 -20.36 -11.76
C GLU A 114 10.65 -19.26 -12.39
N GLU A 115 9.65 -18.76 -11.67
CA GLU A 115 8.87 -17.61 -12.13
C GLU A 115 9.73 -16.35 -12.30
N MET A 116 10.67 -16.07 -11.38
CA MET A 116 11.61 -14.96 -11.50
C MET A 116 12.53 -15.12 -12.71
N LYS A 117 13.03 -16.33 -12.98
CA LYS A 117 13.84 -16.61 -14.17
C LYS A 117 13.05 -16.39 -15.46
N GLY A 118 11.77 -16.78 -15.49
CA GLY A 118 10.88 -16.51 -16.62
C GLY A 118 10.70 -15.02 -16.89
N ILE A 119 10.42 -14.26 -15.83
CA ILE A 119 10.31 -12.79 -15.90
C ILE A 119 11.62 -12.17 -16.41
N ALA A 120 12.77 -12.58 -15.87
CA ALA A 120 14.09 -12.11 -16.30
C ALA A 120 14.33 -12.39 -17.79
N ALA A 121 13.98 -13.59 -18.25
CA ALA A 121 14.18 -14.00 -19.65
C ALA A 121 13.32 -13.19 -20.63
N VAL A 122 12.05 -12.96 -20.33
CA VAL A 122 11.14 -12.20 -21.21
C VAL A 122 11.48 -10.71 -21.22
N THR A 123 11.81 -10.16 -20.05
CA THR A 123 12.09 -8.72 -19.93
C THR A 123 13.52 -8.37 -20.34
N GLY A 124 14.47 -9.30 -20.24
CA GLY A 124 15.90 -9.02 -20.35
C GLY A 124 16.48 -8.27 -19.14
N ILE A 125 15.73 -8.17 -18.03
CA ILE A 125 16.24 -7.63 -16.77
C ILE A 125 17.13 -8.70 -16.11
N PRO A 126 18.35 -8.36 -15.65
CA PRO A 126 19.21 -9.33 -14.99
C PRO A 126 18.52 -9.95 -13.76
N LEU A 127 18.59 -11.28 -13.63
CA LEU A 127 17.96 -12.01 -12.52
C LEU A 127 18.40 -11.45 -11.15
N GLY A 128 19.68 -11.09 -11.01
CA GLY A 128 20.21 -10.50 -9.78
C GLY A 128 19.54 -9.20 -9.35
N VAL A 129 18.99 -8.42 -10.28
CA VAL A 129 18.21 -7.22 -9.96
C VAL A 129 16.85 -7.60 -9.38
N ILE A 130 16.20 -8.63 -9.94
CA ILE A 130 14.92 -9.13 -9.44
C ILE A 130 15.11 -9.73 -8.04
N GLU A 131 16.13 -10.56 -7.86
CA GLU A 131 16.46 -11.14 -6.56
C GLU A 131 16.90 -10.10 -5.53
N TRP A 132 17.58 -9.03 -5.95
CA TRP A 132 17.94 -7.91 -5.07
C TRP A 132 16.72 -7.23 -4.49
N ILE A 133 15.74 -6.90 -5.34
CA ILE A 133 14.47 -6.30 -4.93
C ILE A 133 13.73 -7.23 -3.95
N LEU A 134 13.85 -8.55 -4.16
CA LEU A 134 13.19 -9.59 -3.38
C LEU A 134 14.08 -10.22 -2.27
N GLY A 135 15.22 -9.63 -1.90
CA GLY A 135 16.07 -9.90 -0.72
C GLY A 135 16.21 -11.34 -0.15
N LYS A 136 16.40 -11.44 1.18
CA LYS A 136 17.05 -12.59 1.88
C LYS A 136 16.12 -13.79 2.16
N LYS A 137 16.69 -15.01 2.22
CA LYS A 137 16.01 -16.33 2.14
C LYS A 137 15.77 -17.09 3.47
N ASP A 138 16.22 -16.58 4.62
CA ASP A 138 16.13 -17.27 5.91
C ASP A 138 14.78 -17.09 6.64
N ALA A 139 13.85 -16.35 6.05
CA ALA A 139 12.48 -16.20 6.51
C ALA A 139 11.54 -16.00 5.32
N MET A 140 10.27 -16.38 5.50
CA MET A 140 9.29 -16.27 4.43
C MET A 140 9.01 -14.79 4.10
N TRP A 141 9.11 -14.43 2.83
CA TRP A 141 8.71 -13.12 2.35
C TRP A 141 7.22 -12.93 2.57
N ILE A 142 6.82 -11.75 3.05
CA ILE A 142 5.42 -11.44 3.36
C ILE A 142 4.53 -11.67 2.13
N GLY A 143 4.98 -11.21 0.94
CA GLY A 143 4.26 -11.46 -0.31
C GLY A 143 4.18 -12.94 -0.70
N PHE A 144 5.23 -13.72 -0.45
CA PHE A 144 5.25 -15.15 -0.77
C PHE A 144 4.33 -15.96 0.14
N ILE A 145 4.31 -15.69 1.46
CA ILE A 145 3.35 -16.36 2.35
C ILE A 145 1.91 -15.97 2.02
N THR A 146 1.65 -14.70 1.70
CA THR A 146 0.31 -14.28 1.26
C THR A 146 -0.13 -15.02 0.00
N ARG A 147 0.76 -15.15 -1.00
CA ARG A 147 0.44 -15.94 -2.19
C ARG A 147 0.21 -17.41 -1.85
N LEU A 148 1.06 -18.04 -1.04
CA LEU A 148 0.88 -19.45 -0.68
C LEU A 148 -0.47 -19.71 0.01
N VAL A 149 -0.91 -18.78 0.86
CA VAL A 149 -2.22 -18.84 1.51
C VAL A 149 -3.35 -18.66 0.49
N LEU A 150 -3.22 -17.72 -0.45
CA LEU A 150 -4.22 -17.51 -1.51
C LEU A 150 -4.29 -18.67 -2.52
N GLU A 151 -3.16 -19.32 -2.79
CA GLU A 151 -3.03 -20.39 -3.78
C GLU A 151 -3.49 -21.75 -3.22
N ASN A 152 -3.20 -22.04 -1.94
CA ASN A 152 -3.42 -23.37 -1.33
C ASN A 152 -4.41 -23.39 -0.16
N GLY A 153 -4.71 -22.25 0.47
CA GLY A 153 -5.57 -22.20 1.65
C GLY A 153 -7.02 -22.50 1.30
N THR A 154 -7.66 -23.39 2.06
CA THR A 154 -9.03 -23.86 1.77
C THR A 154 -10.08 -23.31 2.74
N SER A 155 -9.65 -22.64 3.82
CA SER A 155 -10.56 -22.05 4.80
C SER A 155 -9.95 -20.83 5.50
N TYR A 156 -10.82 -19.98 6.07
CA TYR A 156 -10.42 -18.82 6.88
C TYR A 156 -9.53 -19.22 8.06
N GLU A 157 -9.89 -20.27 8.80
CA GLU A 157 -9.12 -20.71 9.97
C GLU A 157 -7.75 -21.31 9.60
N GLU A 158 -7.65 -22.04 8.49
CA GLU A 158 -6.37 -22.54 7.99
C GLU A 158 -5.46 -21.37 7.57
N ALA A 159 -5.99 -20.42 6.80
CA ALA A 159 -5.28 -19.22 6.37
C ALA A 159 -4.78 -18.41 7.58
N LYS A 160 -5.67 -18.16 8.54
CA LYS A 160 -5.37 -17.46 9.80
C LYS A 160 -4.27 -18.16 10.60
N ASN A 161 -4.37 -19.47 10.80
CA ASN A 161 -3.36 -20.25 11.52
C ASN A 161 -1.99 -20.18 10.85
N THR A 162 -1.96 -20.28 9.52
CA THR A 162 -0.73 -20.17 8.72
C THR A 162 -0.10 -18.78 8.88
N LEU A 163 -0.91 -17.73 8.76
CA LEU A 163 -0.48 -16.34 8.89
C LEU A 163 -0.08 -15.93 10.32
N ILE A 164 -0.55 -16.64 11.35
CA ILE A 164 -0.14 -16.42 12.75
C ILE A 164 1.22 -17.06 13.04
N LYS A 165 1.45 -18.29 12.55
CA LYS A 165 2.56 -19.15 13.00
C LYS A 165 3.82 -19.03 12.13
N THR A 166 3.69 -18.68 10.86
CA THR A 166 4.81 -18.68 9.92
C THR A 166 5.83 -17.60 10.28
N LYS A 167 7.12 -17.95 10.34
CA LYS A 167 8.22 -16.97 10.51
C LYS A 167 8.36 -16.13 9.23
N ILE A 168 8.32 -14.81 9.38
CA ILE A 168 8.34 -13.86 8.27
C ILE A 168 9.59 -12.97 8.32
N LEU A 169 10.00 -12.46 7.15
CA LEU A 169 11.23 -11.68 7.03
C LEU A 169 11.16 -10.33 7.74
N ALA A 170 10.01 -9.65 7.68
CA ALA A 170 9.77 -8.37 8.30
C ALA A 170 8.43 -8.37 9.05
N PRO A 171 8.24 -7.50 10.06
CA PRO A 171 6.93 -7.30 10.69
C PRO A 171 5.84 -6.95 9.66
N ALA A 172 4.60 -7.33 9.94
CA ALA A 172 3.49 -7.16 9.01
C ALA A 172 2.14 -7.01 9.73
N TYR A 173 1.15 -6.47 9.03
CA TYR A 173 -0.25 -6.64 9.39
C TYR A 173 -0.92 -7.46 8.29
N PHE A 174 -1.53 -8.58 8.66
CA PHE A 174 -2.39 -9.32 7.74
C PHE A 174 -3.85 -9.00 8.07
N ILE A 175 -4.59 -8.51 7.08
CA ILE A 175 -6.03 -8.29 7.18
C ILE A 175 -6.70 -9.44 6.43
N LEU A 176 -7.40 -10.30 7.16
CA LEU A 176 -7.99 -11.53 6.64
C LEU A 176 -9.50 -11.47 6.84
N GLY A 177 -10.27 -11.65 5.76
CA GLY A 177 -11.72 -11.83 5.78
C GLY A 177 -12.08 -13.23 5.29
N GLY A 178 -13.10 -13.83 5.89
CA GLY A 178 -13.67 -15.10 5.46
C GLY A 178 -14.97 -14.92 4.69
N ASN A 179 -15.82 -15.96 4.69
CA ASN A 179 -17.10 -15.96 3.99
C ASN A 179 -18.31 -16.10 4.93
N LYS A 180 -18.09 -16.11 6.25
CA LYS A 180 -19.14 -16.18 7.28
C LYS A 180 -19.11 -14.98 8.22
N SER A 181 -20.24 -14.74 8.89
CA SER A 181 -20.35 -13.71 9.93
C SER A 181 -19.32 -13.95 11.04
N GLY A 182 -18.60 -12.89 11.41
CA GLY A 182 -17.52 -12.93 12.40
C GLY A 182 -16.14 -13.33 11.85
N GLU A 183 -16.05 -13.88 10.62
CA GLU A 183 -14.76 -14.19 9.99
C GLU A 183 -14.12 -12.93 9.41
N GLY A 184 -13.44 -12.17 10.28
CA GLY A 184 -12.61 -11.05 9.88
C GLY A 184 -11.65 -10.69 10.99
N CYS A 185 -10.37 -10.49 10.68
CA CYS A 185 -9.39 -10.10 11.67
C CYS A 185 -8.23 -9.27 11.11
N VAL A 186 -7.54 -8.57 12.02
CA VAL A 186 -6.22 -7.99 11.81
C VAL A 186 -5.22 -8.77 12.66
N ILE A 187 -4.25 -9.42 12.00
CA ILE A 187 -3.16 -10.14 12.65
C ILE A 187 -1.95 -9.21 12.65
N THR A 188 -1.55 -8.72 13.82
CA THR A 188 -0.33 -7.91 13.99
C THR A 188 0.85 -8.83 14.23
N ARG A 189 1.82 -8.85 13.32
CA ARG A 189 2.94 -9.79 13.32
C ARG A 189 4.27 -9.11 13.57
N ASP A 190 5.04 -9.67 14.49
CA ASP A 190 6.50 -9.60 14.44
C ASP A 190 7.04 -10.79 13.63
N ARG A 191 8.33 -10.76 13.29
CA ARG A 191 9.03 -11.76 12.47
C ARG A 191 8.80 -13.19 12.95
N LYS A 192 8.76 -13.42 14.27
CA LYS A 192 8.72 -14.75 14.87
C LYS A 192 7.39 -15.12 15.54
N GLN A 193 6.52 -14.15 15.80
CA GLN A 193 5.31 -14.35 16.60
C GLN A 193 4.18 -13.40 16.20
N SER A 194 2.96 -13.72 16.62
CA SER A 194 1.83 -12.80 16.55
C SER A 194 1.77 -11.98 17.83
N LEU A 195 1.68 -10.65 17.70
CA LEU A 195 1.57 -9.72 18.82
C LEU A 195 0.12 -9.49 19.24
N ASP A 196 -0.80 -9.49 18.27
CA ASP A 196 -2.24 -9.31 18.48
C ASP A 196 -3.03 -9.98 17.34
N VAL A 197 -4.21 -10.50 17.65
CA VAL A 197 -5.19 -10.97 16.67
C VAL A 197 -6.51 -10.30 16.99
N TYR A 198 -6.81 -9.23 16.28
CA TYR A 198 -7.98 -8.39 16.53
C TYR A 198 -9.12 -8.79 15.59
N GLU A 199 -10.04 -9.60 16.12
CA GLU A 199 -11.17 -10.15 15.37
C GLU A 199 -12.40 -9.23 15.43
N LEU A 200 -13.24 -9.36 14.40
CA LEU A 200 -14.62 -8.91 14.45
C LEU A 200 -15.34 -9.57 15.63
N ASN A 201 -16.27 -8.84 16.22
CA ASN A 201 -17.13 -9.38 17.27
C ASN A 201 -18.52 -8.77 17.13
N PRO A 202 -19.35 -9.26 16.19
CA PRO A 202 -20.68 -8.71 15.95
C PRO A 202 -21.58 -8.72 17.19
N LYS A 203 -21.38 -9.68 18.11
CA LYS A 203 -22.14 -9.75 19.37
C LYS A 203 -21.85 -8.60 20.33
N GLN A 204 -20.72 -7.92 20.17
CA GLN A 204 -20.31 -6.73 20.92
C GLN A 204 -20.22 -5.49 20.03
N ASP A 205 -21.04 -5.45 18.96
CA ASP A 205 -21.14 -4.33 18.01
C ASP A 205 -19.83 -3.97 17.29
N ARG A 206 -18.88 -4.91 17.22
CA ARG A 206 -17.65 -4.75 16.44
C ARG A 206 -17.84 -5.34 15.06
N TRP A 207 -18.45 -4.55 14.18
CA TRP A 207 -18.80 -4.92 12.82
C TRP A 207 -17.74 -4.58 11.77
N TYR A 208 -16.69 -3.84 12.13
CA TYR A 208 -15.52 -3.60 11.27
C TYR A 208 -14.19 -3.67 12.02
N VAL A 209 -13.12 -3.83 11.25
CA VAL A 209 -11.73 -3.60 11.69
C VAL A 209 -11.05 -2.65 10.71
N VAL A 210 -10.19 -1.74 11.22
CA VAL A 210 -9.41 -0.80 10.39
C VAL A 210 -7.94 -0.91 10.76
N GLN A 211 -7.11 -1.16 9.76
CA GLN A 211 -5.66 -1.20 9.88
C GLN A 211 -5.03 -0.29 8.82
N THR A 212 -4.08 0.53 9.26
CA THR A 212 -3.18 1.30 8.37
C THR A 212 -1.76 0.77 8.58
N ASN A 213 -0.87 1.52 9.24
CA ASN A 213 0.54 1.17 9.35
C ASN A 213 1.09 1.23 10.80
N TYR A 214 0.22 1.38 11.80
CA TYR A 214 0.62 1.43 13.21
C TYR A 214 -0.20 0.45 14.05
N ASP A 215 0.42 -0.03 15.13
CA ASP A 215 -0.20 -0.93 16.10
C ASP A 215 -1.50 -0.31 16.64
N ARG A 216 -2.56 -1.11 16.76
CA ARG A 216 -3.88 -0.63 17.22
C ARG A 216 -3.87 -0.03 18.62
N TRP A 217 -2.99 -0.51 19.50
CA TRP A 217 -2.85 -0.03 20.88
C TRP A 217 -1.88 1.15 21.03
N LYS A 218 -1.36 1.69 19.93
CA LYS A 218 -0.51 2.88 19.91
C LYS A 218 -1.23 4.04 19.22
N ASN A 219 -0.82 5.26 19.56
CA ASN A 219 -1.23 6.44 18.83
C ASN A 219 -0.64 6.40 17.41
N PRO A 220 -1.38 6.89 16.39
CA PRO A 220 -0.84 7.07 15.05
C PRO A 220 0.31 8.08 15.08
N LEU A 221 1.18 8.02 14.07
CA LEU A 221 2.17 9.06 13.87
C LEU A 221 1.42 10.37 13.56
N PHE A 222 1.70 11.45 14.28
CA PHE A 222 0.93 12.70 14.16
C PHE A 222 0.82 13.24 12.71
N LEU A 223 1.83 13.00 11.87
CA LEU A 223 1.86 13.42 10.47
C LEU A 223 1.17 12.45 9.50
N ASP A 224 0.83 11.23 9.93
CA ASP A 224 0.16 10.19 9.16
C ASP A 224 -0.89 9.51 10.06
N ASP A 225 -2.05 10.14 10.21
CA ASP A 225 -3.22 9.51 10.82
C ASP A 225 -4.34 9.31 9.79
N ARG A 226 -4.26 8.19 9.08
CA ARG A 226 -5.32 7.71 8.19
C ARG A 226 -6.35 6.83 8.90
N ARG A 227 -6.03 6.31 10.08
CA ARG A 227 -6.92 5.37 10.81
C ARG A 227 -8.14 6.11 11.36
N THR A 228 -7.93 7.23 12.03
CA THR A 228 -9.00 8.03 12.63
C THR A 228 -10.04 8.49 11.59
N PRO A 229 -9.66 9.13 10.47
CA PRO A 229 -10.63 9.56 9.45
C PRO A 229 -11.35 8.37 8.80
N ALA A 230 -10.66 7.25 8.53
CA ALA A 230 -11.31 6.05 8.01
C ALA A 230 -12.40 5.52 8.95
N LYS A 231 -12.10 5.41 10.25
CA LYS A 231 -13.08 4.99 11.28
C LYS A 231 -14.22 5.97 11.42
N MET A 232 -13.94 7.28 11.38
CA MET A 232 -14.96 8.32 11.42
C MET A 232 -15.95 8.16 10.27
N CYS A 233 -15.45 7.99 9.05
CA CYS A 233 -16.32 7.82 7.88
C CYS A 233 -17.09 6.49 7.90
N LEU A 234 -16.47 5.38 8.35
CA LEU A 234 -17.19 4.12 8.57
C LEU A 234 -18.33 4.26 9.59
N ASN A 235 -18.09 4.96 10.71
CA ASN A 235 -19.11 5.21 11.71
C ASN A 235 -20.27 6.05 11.16
N GLN A 236 -19.97 7.04 10.30
CA GLN A 236 -21.00 7.84 9.62
C GLN A 236 -21.78 7.04 8.58
N THR A 237 -21.13 6.12 7.87
CA THR A 237 -21.78 5.21 6.91
C THR A 237 -22.75 4.25 7.61
N THR A 238 -22.40 3.80 8.82
CA THR A 238 -23.10 2.76 9.59
C THR A 238 -23.06 1.36 8.93
N GLN A 239 -23.39 0.33 9.71
CA GLN A 239 -23.41 -1.05 9.23
C GLN A 239 -24.48 -1.28 8.15
N GLU A 240 -25.63 -0.58 8.24
CA GLU A 240 -26.78 -0.77 7.36
C GLU A 240 -26.51 -0.30 5.92
N ASN A 241 -25.61 0.67 5.73
CA ASN A 241 -25.33 1.25 4.40
C ASN A 241 -24.01 0.76 3.79
N ILE A 242 -23.39 -0.29 4.33
CA ILE A 242 -22.11 -0.77 3.82
C ILE A 242 -22.28 -1.41 2.43
N SER A 243 -21.51 -0.93 1.46
CA SER A 243 -21.51 -1.38 0.06
C SER A 243 -20.18 -1.04 -0.61
N PHE A 244 -19.96 -1.50 -1.84
CA PHE A 244 -18.81 -1.05 -2.64
C PHE A 244 -18.78 0.48 -2.80
N ALA A 245 -19.94 1.10 -3.03
CA ALA A 245 -20.03 2.54 -3.19
C ALA A 245 -19.60 3.30 -1.94
N THR A 246 -20.17 2.94 -0.79
CA THR A 246 -19.86 3.62 0.48
C THR A 246 -18.46 3.29 1.00
N MET A 247 -17.91 2.11 0.69
CA MET A 247 -16.49 1.85 0.95
C MET A 247 -15.57 2.67 0.04
N TYR A 248 -15.90 2.78 -1.24
CA TYR A 248 -15.10 3.59 -2.15
C TYR A 248 -15.12 5.07 -1.74
N ASP A 249 -16.24 5.57 -1.19
CA ASP A 249 -16.35 6.89 -0.58
C ASP A 249 -15.37 7.09 0.59
N VAL A 250 -15.33 6.15 1.55
CA VAL A 250 -14.37 6.16 2.66
C VAL A 250 -12.93 6.17 2.13
N LEU A 251 -12.61 5.30 1.17
CA LEU A 251 -11.28 5.16 0.55
C LEU A 251 -10.93 6.30 -0.43
N SER A 252 -11.87 7.21 -0.70
CA SER A 252 -11.66 8.38 -1.56
C SER A 252 -11.51 9.67 -0.75
N THR A 253 -11.64 9.61 0.57
CA THR A 253 -11.57 10.76 1.49
C THR A 253 -10.13 11.00 1.93
N LYS A 254 -9.60 12.22 1.77
CA LYS A 254 -8.29 12.62 2.29
C LYS A 254 -8.29 12.66 3.83
N PRO A 255 -7.27 12.13 4.51
CA PRO A 255 -5.99 11.64 3.99
C PRO A 255 -5.96 10.13 3.67
N VAL A 256 -7.08 9.40 3.77
CA VAL A 256 -7.13 7.96 3.41
C VAL A 256 -6.72 7.78 1.94
N LEU A 257 -7.28 8.62 1.06
CA LEU A 257 -6.73 8.90 -0.26
C LEU A 257 -5.61 9.94 -0.13
N ASN A 258 -4.42 9.62 -0.62
CA ASN A 258 -3.24 10.50 -0.59
C ASN A 258 -2.40 10.40 -1.87
N LYS A 259 -1.32 11.17 -1.98
CA LYS A 259 -0.40 11.16 -3.15
C LYS A 259 0.29 9.81 -3.37
N LEU A 260 0.40 8.98 -2.34
CA LEU A 260 1.03 7.66 -2.41
C LEU A 260 0.04 6.56 -2.80
N THR A 261 -1.25 6.88 -2.93
CA THR A 261 -2.28 5.91 -3.30
C THR A 261 -2.16 5.54 -4.78
N VAL A 262 -1.75 4.31 -5.07
CA VAL A 262 -1.60 3.79 -6.45
C VAL A 262 -2.91 3.25 -6.99
N PHE A 263 -3.62 2.45 -6.20
CA PHE A 263 -4.87 1.82 -6.59
C PHE A 263 -5.81 1.63 -5.38
N THR A 264 -7.08 1.33 -5.65
CA THR A 264 -8.08 0.93 -4.65
C THR A 264 -8.77 -0.33 -5.11
N THR A 265 -8.86 -1.32 -4.23
CA THR A 265 -9.48 -2.63 -4.49
C THR A 265 -10.68 -2.83 -3.58
N LEU A 266 -11.78 -3.32 -4.15
CA LEU A 266 -13.01 -3.71 -3.46
C LEU A 266 -13.25 -5.19 -3.69
N MET A 267 -13.63 -5.93 -2.66
CA MET A 267 -13.79 -7.39 -2.69
C MET A 267 -15.06 -7.80 -1.94
N ASP A 268 -15.87 -8.67 -2.55
CA ASP A 268 -16.98 -9.38 -1.92
C ASP A 268 -16.79 -10.89 -2.14
N VAL A 269 -16.37 -11.59 -1.09
CA VAL A 269 -16.05 -13.02 -1.14
C VAL A 269 -17.26 -13.87 -1.50
N THR A 270 -18.43 -13.55 -0.93
CA THR A 270 -19.64 -14.35 -1.10
C THR A 270 -20.28 -14.21 -2.46
N LYS A 271 -20.09 -13.05 -3.11
CA LYS A 271 -20.56 -12.79 -4.48
C LYS A 271 -19.50 -13.02 -5.55
N GLY A 272 -18.26 -13.31 -5.16
CA GLY A 272 -17.13 -13.43 -6.09
C GLY A 272 -16.83 -12.13 -6.84
N GLN A 273 -17.10 -10.97 -6.23
CA GLN A 273 -16.83 -9.67 -6.87
C GLN A 273 -15.45 -9.15 -6.47
N TYR A 274 -14.70 -8.68 -7.46
CA TYR A 274 -13.38 -8.09 -7.28
C TYR A 274 -13.21 -6.93 -8.26
N GLU A 275 -12.99 -5.73 -7.75
CA GLU A 275 -12.82 -4.51 -8.56
C GLU A 275 -11.57 -3.78 -8.12
N THR A 276 -10.77 -3.28 -9.08
CA THR A 276 -9.61 -2.44 -8.77
C THR A 276 -9.51 -1.25 -9.72
N TYR A 277 -9.20 -0.08 -9.14
CA TYR A 277 -9.15 1.19 -9.85
C TYR A 277 -7.83 1.91 -9.56
N LEU A 278 -7.16 2.40 -10.60
CA LEU A 278 -6.00 3.29 -10.46
C LEU A 278 -6.45 4.63 -9.87
N ARG A 279 -5.67 5.17 -8.95
CA ARG A 279 -6.01 6.39 -8.21
C ARG A 279 -5.04 7.51 -8.57
N ASP A 280 -5.54 8.72 -8.39
CA ASP A 280 -4.75 9.95 -8.30
C ASP A 280 -5.29 10.80 -7.15
N CYS A 281 -4.45 11.70 -6.63
CA CYS A 281 -4.84 12.66 -5.61
C CYS A 281 -4.45 14.08 -6.05
N PRO A 282 -5.39 14.86 -6.62
CA PRO A 282 -5.10 16.20 -7.12
C PRO A 282 -4.76 17.15 -5.98
N ASP A 283 -3.89 18.11 -6.27
CA ASP A 283 -3.49 19.12 -5.29
C ASP A 283 -4.66 20.04 -4.89
N PRO A 284 -4.72 20.45 -3.62
CA PRO A 284 -3.80 20.09 -2.54
C PRO A 284 -4.07 18.67 -1.98
N CYS A 285 -3.03 17.84 -1.83
CA CYS A 285 -3.15 16.51 -1.24
C CYS A 285 -1.89 16.11 -0.48
N ILE A 286 -2.04 15.41 0.64
CA ILE A 286 -0.93 15.02 1.50
C ILE A 286 -0.01 14.00 0.81
N GLY A 287 1.30 14.21 0.98
CA GLY A 287 2.37 13.37 0.40
C GLY A 287 2.65 12.07 1.15
N TRP A 288 1.92 11.79 2.22
CA TRP A 288 2.22 10.77 3.24
C TRP A 288 0.96 9.97 3.57
#